data_AF-A0A543DTD8-F1
#
_entry.id   AF-A0A543DTD8-F1
#
_cell.length_a   1.000
_cell.length_b   1.000
_cell.length_c   1.000
_cell.angle_alpha   90.00
_cell.angle_beta   90.00
_cell.angle_gamma   90.00
#
_symmetry.space_group_name_H-M   'P 1'
#
loop_
_entity.id
_entity.type
_entity.pdbx_description
1 polymer ?
#
loop_
_entity_poly.entity_id
_entity_poly.type
_entity_poly.pdbx_seq_one_letter_code
_entity_poly.pdbx_strand_id
1 'polypeptide(L)'
;MKKNFLTILFLTFLIPGFIQAQKSSKDILRSTNIKEIEEYLKNAHPDDPKRTVLKPKLIALKNSEWTKGARTAKPMEARPVIADIPKSAMRNPNSDDAEEFKKLIAETSAEHKEKTVKLLNAMFNEDISRNEAILLFKNNSDCNIVLRIEGKEFYNLAVPAHAENFIVLKKDSYTLSSNTCDLKYSSRKDIKKSIFVTVDNPKPSNVELKSIQKEPITEQSQKKQKSKNKIG
;
A
#
# COMPACT_ATOMS: atom_id res chain seq x y z
N MET A 1 -79.57 50.51 2.37
CA MET A 1 -79.11 49.13 2.66
C MET A 1 -77.76 48.88 1.99
N LYS A 2 -76.82 48.30 2.76
CA LYS A 2 -75.76 47.38 2.32
C LYS A 2 -74.81 47.84 1.20
N LYS A 3 -73.86 48.74 1.51
CA LYS A 3 -72.59 48.87 0.74
C LYS A 3 -71.31 48.61 1.56
N ASN A 4 -71.43 48.38 2.87
CA ASN A 4 -70.27 48.18 3.75
C ASN A 4 -70.04 46.69 4.11
N PHE A 5 -70.74 45.77 3.45
CA PHE A 5 -70.61 44.33 3.75
C PHE A 5 -69.56 43.62 2.87
N LEU A 6 -69.13 44.24 1.77
CA LEU A 6 -68.16 43.62 0.84
C LEU A 6 -66.69 43.85 1.26
N THR A 7 -66.41 44.89 2.03
CA THR A 7 -65.03 45.21 2.47
C THR A 7 -64.58 44.43 3.70
N ILE A 8 -65.50 43.83 4.46
CA ILE A 8 -65.17 43.01 5.63
C ILE A 8 -64.84 41.55 5.25
N LEU A 9 -65.29 41.09 4.07
CA LEU A 9 -64.98 39.74 3.57
C LEU A 9 -63.56 39.62 2.99
N PHE A 10 -62.92 40.74 2.63
CA PHE A 10 -61.57 40.73 2.06
C PHE A 10 -60.44 40.82 3.10
N LEU A 11 -60.75 41.18 4.35
CA LEU A 11 -59.75 41.31 5.42
C LEU A 11 -59.59 40.05 6.29
N THR A 12 -60.45 39.04 6.11
CA THR A 12 -60.33 37.74 6.79
C THR A 12 -59.53 36.71 5.99
N PHE A 13 -59.05 37.05 4.78
CA PHE A 13 -58.20 36.18 3.94
C PHE A 13 -56.69 36.46 4.10
N LEU A 14 -56.30 37.37 4.99
CA LEU A 14 -54.90 37.73 5.30
C LEU A 14 -54.50 37.28 6.71
N ILE A 15 -54.93 36.09 7.14
CA ILE A 15 -54.20 35.36 8.18
C ILE A 15 -53.27 34.40 7.43
N PRO A 16 -51.96 34.69 7.33
CA PRO A 16 -51.02 33.69 6.89
C PRO A 16 -51.01 32.58 7.95
N GLY A 17 -51.65 31.46 7.63
CA GLY A 17 -51.41 30.18 8.29
C GLY A 17 -50.01 29.66 7.97
N PHE A 18 -48.95 30.40 8.33
CA PHE A 18 -47.60 29.87 8.41
C PHE A 18 -47.31 29.45 9.86
N ILE A 19 -48.13 28.53 10.40
CA ILE A 19 -47.73 27.73 11.56
C ILE A 19 -47.87 26.25 11.19
N GLN A 20 -47.08 25.81 10.21
CA GLN A 20 -46.80 24.38 10.07
C GLN A 20 -45.52 24.10 9.26
N ALA A 21 -44.39 24.69 9.63
CA ALA A 21 -43.09 24.21 9.14
C ALA A 21 -41.88 24.63 9.99
N GLN A 22 -42.01 24.77 11.31
CA GLN A 22 -40.85 24.64 12.19
C GLN A 22 -40.91 23.29 12.90
N LYS A 23 -40.92 22.20 12.12
CA LYS A 23 -40.43 20.93 12.63
C LYS A 23 -38.94 21.20 12.86
N SER A 24 -38.55 21.49 14.11
CA SER A 24 -37.17 21.66 14.56
C SER A 24 -36.27 20.82 13.66
N SER A 25 -35.61 21.45 12.68
CA SER A 25 -34.76 20.72 11.75
C SER A 25 -33.58 20.29 12.60
N LYS A 26 -33.68 19.08 13.16
CA LYS A 26 -32.66 18.55 14.03
C LYS A 26 -31.39 18.55 13.22
N ASP A 27 -30.41 19.35 13.63
CA ASP A 27 -29.18 19.51 12.89
C ASP A 27 -28.48 18.15 12.81
N ILE A 28 -28.40 17.59 11.60
CA ILE A 28 -27.82 16.27 11.35
C ILE A 28 -26.38 16.19 11.86
N LEU A 29 -25.64 17.31 11.85
CA LEU A 29 -24.27 17.38 12.35
C LEU A 29 -24.19 17.10 13.86
N ARG A 30 -25.27 17.35 14.60
CA ARG A 30 -25.37 17.06 16.04
C ARG A 30 -25.92 15.67 16.35
N SER A 31 -26.58 15.00 15.39
CA SER A 31 -27.16 13.68 15.66
C SER A 31 -26.10 12.65 16.08
N THR A 32 -26.45 11.80 17.04
CA THR A 32 -25.69 10.63 17.47
C THR A 32 -26.34 9.31 17.02
N ASN A 33 -27.46 9.39 16.29
CA ASN A 33 -28.18 8.22 15.81
C ASN A 33 -27.55 7.72 14.50
N ILE A 34 -27.00 6.50 14.54
CA ILE A 34 -26.34 5.86 13.40
C ILE A 34 -27.26 5.81 12.18
N LYS A 35 -28.53 5.42 12.35
CA LYS A 35 -29.49 5.24 11.24
C LYS A 35 -29.83 6.57 10.56
N GLU A 36 -29.99 7.63 11.35
CA GLU A 36 -30.30 8.98 10.85
C GLU A 36 -29.14 9.53 9.99
N ILE A 37 -27.90 9.30 10.43
CA ILE A 37 -26.70 9.71 9.69
C ILE A 37 -26.51 8.87 8.42
N GLU A 38 -26.76 7.56 8.47
CA GLU A 38 -26.69 6.67 7.30
C GLU A 38 -27.71 7.07 6.22
N GLU A 39 -28.95 7.31 6.63
CA GLU A 39 -30.03 7.71 5.72
C GLU A 39 -29.73 9.07 5.07
N TYR A 40 -29.20 10.03 5.85
CA TYR A 40 -28.71 11.29 5.30
C TYR A 40 -27.59 11.07 4.27
N LEU A 41 -26.57 10.28 4.60
CA LEU A 41 -25.44 10.00 3.70
C LEU A 41 -25.86 9.21 2.46
N LYS A 42 -26.95 8.44 2.50
CA LYS A 42 -27.50 7.74 1.33
C LYS A 42 -28.17 8.70 0.35
N ASN A 43 -28.87 9.71 0.87
CA ASN A 43 -29.69 10.63 0.06
C ASN A 43 -28.95 11.92 -0.32
N ALA A 44 -27.89 12.29 0.41
CA ALA A 44 -27.13 13.52 0.16
C ALA A 44 -26.23 13.44 -1.09
N HIS A 45 -26.17 14.55 -1.85
CA HIS A 45 -25.33 14.69 -3.04
C HIS A 45 -23.85 14.45 -2.73
N PRO A 46 -23.06 13.79 -3.60
CA PRO A 46 -21.64 13.51 -3.36
C PRO A 46 -20.81 14.70 -2.85
N ASP A 47 -21.08 15.90 -3.37
CA ASP A 47 -20.37 17.16 -3.05
C ASP A 47 -20.91 17.93 -1.84
N ASP A 48 -21.86 17.37 -1.09
CA ASP A 48 -22.38 18.03 0.11
C ASP A 48 -21.28 18.15 1.19
N PRO A 49 -20.94 19.37 1.66
CA PRO A 49 -19.89 19.61 2.64
C PRO A 49 -20.11 18.87 3.98
N LYS A 50 -21.38 18.58 4.34
CA LYS A 50 -21.70 17.85 5.58
C LYS A 50 -21.22 16.40 5.52
N ARG A 51 -21.07 15.80 4.33
CA ARG A 51 -20.60 14.42 4.17
C ARG A 51 -19.18 14.24 4.68
N THR A 52 -18.32 15.24 4.50
CA THR A 52 -16.93 15.22 4.98
C THR A 52 -16.84 15.09 6.49
N VAL A 53 -17.79 15.65 7.24
CA VAL A 53 -17.87 15.56 8.70
C VAL A 53 -18.65 14.33 9.16
N LEU A 54 -19.75 14.00 8.47
CA LEU A 54 -20.65 12.91 8.88
C LEU A 54 -20.06 11.52 8.63
N LYS A 55 -19.28 11.31 7.55
CA LYS A 55 -18.62 10.02 7.28
C LYS A 55 -17.68 9.58 8.42
N PRO A 56 -16.69 10.38 8.85
CA PRO A 56 -15.82 9.98 9.96
C PRO A 56 -16.59 9.85 11.28
N LYS A 57 -17.61 10.70 11.50
CA LYS A 57 -18.48 10.61 12.69
C LYS A 57 -19.26 9.30 12.75
N LEU A 58 -19.83 8.86 11.63
CA LEU A 58 -20.57 7.60 11.53
C LEU A 58 -19.66 6.40 11.87
N ILE A 59 -18.44 6.40 11.34
CA ILE A 59 -17.44 5.37 11.64
C ILE A 59 -17.13 5.36 13.15
N ALA A 60 -16.92 6.53 13.76
CA ALA A 60 -16.67 6.63 15.20
C ALA A 60 -17.84 6.12 16.04
N LEU A 61 -19.08 6.44 15.66
CA LEU A 61 -20.29 5.96 16.36
C LEU A 61 -20.43 4.44 16.26
N LYS A 62 -20.23 3.85 15.08
CA LYS A 62 -20.25 2.39 14.89
C LYS A 62 -19.16 1.68 15.70
N ASN A 63 -17.98 2.29 15.81
CA ASN A 63 -16.85 1.73 16.56
C ASN A 63 -16.92 2.05 18.07
N SER A 64 -17.88 2.87 18.52
CA SER A 64 -17.96 3.30 19.92
C SER A 64 -18.29 2.17 20.89
N GLU A 65 -19.07 1.17 20.45
CA GLU A 65 -19.39 0.00 21.27
C GLU A 65 -18.19 -0.95 21.37
N TRP A 66 -17.44 -1.10 20.27
CA TRP A 66 -16.22 -1.91 20.22
C TRP A 66 -15.12 -1.33 21.12
N THR A 67 -14.89 -0.02 21.06
CA THR A 67 -13.88 0.67 21.88
C THR A 67 -14.21 0.67 23.38
N LYS A 68 -15.49 0.49 23.76
CA LYS A 68 -15.93 0.37 25.16
C LYS A 68 -15.89 -1.07 25.69
N GLY A 69 -15.44 -2.04 24.88
CA GLY A 69 -15.30 -3.43 25.30
C GLY A 69 -16.62 -4.18 25.52
N ALA A 70 -17.71 -3.73 24.89
CA ALA A 70 -18.98 -4.43 25.00
C ALA A 70 -18.91 -5.83 24.37
N ARG A 71 -19.37 -6.87 25.09
CA ARG A 71 -19.28 -8.28 24.64
C ARG A 71 -20.05 -8.58 23.36
N THR A 72 -21.04 -7.75 23.00
CA THR A 72 -21.87 -7.86 21.80
C THR A 72 -21.42 -6.94 20.67
N ALA A 73 -20.32 -6.20 20.84
CA ALA A 73 -19.85 -5.26 19.84
C ALA A 73 -19.34 -5.99 18.59
N LYS A 74 -19.74 -5.49 17.42
CA LYS A 74 -19.17 -5.96 16.16
C LYS A 74 -17.71 -5.49 16.05
N PRO A 75 -16.78 -6.35 15.58
CA PRO A 75 -15.40 -5.93 15.29
C PRO A 75 -15.37 -4.77 14.31
N MET A 76 -14.38 -3.89 14.47
CA MET A 76 -14.17 -2.75 13.57
C MET A 76 -14.05 -3.21 12.11
N GLU A 77 -14.86 -2.64 11.22
CA GLU A 77 -14.77 -2.90 9.79
C GLU A 77 -13.48 -2.31 9.21
N ALA A 78 -12.78 -3.08 8.37
CA ALA A 78 -11.57 -2.63 7.71
C ALA A 78 -11.90 -1.45 6.76
N ARG A 79 -11.08 -0.41 6.80
CA ARG A 79 -11.24 0.73 5.88
C ARG A 79 -10.94 0.27 4.46
N PRO A 80 -11.70 0.72 3.45
CA PRO A 80 -11.36 0.45 2.06
C PRO A 80 -9.99 1.07 1.74
N VAL A 81 -9.12 0.28 1.12
CA VAL A 81 -7.82 0.75 0.62
C VAL A 81 -8.10 1.58 -0.62
N ILE A 82 -7.88 2.89 -0.53
CA ILE A 82 -7.93 3.79 -1.67
C ILE A 82 -6.49 3.90 -2.16
N ALA A 83 -6.10 3.04 -3.10
CA ALA A 83 -4.79 3.08 -3.74
C ALA A 83 -4.76 4.17 -4.82
N ASP A 84 -5.00 5.42 -4.43
CA ASP A 84 -4.82 6.56 -5.34
C ASP A 84 -3.33 6.90 -5.36
N ILE A 85 -2.54 6.17 -6.16
CA ILE A 85 -1.18 6.61 -6.46
C ILE A 85 -1.29 7.89 -7.29
N PRO A 86 -0.74 9.04 -6.84
CA PRO A 86 -0.72 10.22 -7.68
C PRO A 86 0.05 9.92 -8.97
N LYS A 87 -0.56 10.18 -10.13
CA LYS A 87 0.01 9.91 -11.47
C LYS A 87 1.41 10.49 -11.68
N SER A 88 1.78 11.51 -10.89
CA SER A 88 3.12 12.14 -10.88
C SER A 88 4.24 11.27 -10.30
N ALA A 89 3.93 10.15 -9.62
CA ALA A 89 4.92 9.24 -9.07
C ALA A 89 5.50 8.25 -10.13
N MET A 90 5.03 8.28 -11.37
CA MET A 90 5.49 7.38 -12.44
C MET A 90 6.46 8.11 -13.36
N ARG A 91 7.77 7.87 -13.19
CA ARG A 91 8.82 8.46 -14.05
C ARG A 91 8.73 8.03 -15.52
N ASN A 92 8.13 6.87 -15.81
CA ASN A 92 7.83 6.41 -17.17
C ASN A 92 6.48 5.67 -17.20
N PRO A 93 5.39 6.29 -17.70
CA PRO A 93 4.08 5.66 -17.72
C PRO A 93 3.87 4.61 -18.83
N ASN A 94 4.81 4.51 -19.80
CA ASN A 94 4.68 3.73 -21.03
C ASN A 94 5.60 2.49 -21.09
N SER A 95 6.31 2.14 -20.02
CA SER A 95 7.11 0.90 -19.97
C SER A 95 6.24 -0.31 -19.60
N ASP A 96 6.59 -1.52 -20.04
CA ASP A 96 5.89 -2.76 -19.68
C ASP A 96 5.77 -2.93 -18.15
N ASP A 97 6.85 -2.63 -17.42
CA ASP A 97 6.88 -2.67 -15.95
C ASP A 97 5.88 -1.68 -15.31
N ALA A 98 5.50 -0.61 -16.02
CA ALA A 98 4.58 0.41 -15.50
C ALA A 98 3.12 -0.05 -15.52
N GLU A 99 2.73 -0.85 -16.51
CA GLU A 99 1.39 -1.47 -16.55
C GLU A 99 1.27 -2.57 -15.51
N GLU A 100 2.29 -3.42 -15.39
CA GLU A 100 2.35 -4.47 -14.37
C GLU A 100 2.32 -3.86 -12.97
N PHE A 101 3.08 -2.79 -12.73
CA PHE A 101 3.07 -2.05 -11.47
C PHE A 101 1.68 -1.52 -11.12
N LYS A 102 0.96 -0.89 -12.07
CA LYS A 102 -0.40 -0.39 -11.84
C LYS A 102 -1.35 -1.51 -11.42
N LYS A 103 -1.26 -2.67 -12.10
CA LYS A 103 -2.09 -3.83 -11.77
C LYS A 103 -1.77 -4.39 -10.38
N LEU A 104 -0.48 -4.49 -10.03
CA LEU A 104 -0.04 -5.03 -8.75
C LEU A 104 -0.33 -4.11 -7.56
N ILE A 105 -0.36 -2.79 -7.75
CA ILE A 105 -0.74 -1.85 -6.68
C ILE A 105 -2.26 -1.69 -6.55
N ALA A 106 -3.03 -1.92 -7.62
CA ALA A 106 -4.50 -1.89 -7.59
C ALA A 106 -5.10 -3.12 -6.88
N GLU A 107 -4.57 -3.45 -5.69
CA GLU A 107 -5.01 -4.56 -4.86
C GLU A 107 -6.43 -4.34 -4.32
N THR A 108 -7.24 -5.39 -4.36
CA THR A 108 -8.61 -5.35 -3.83
C THR A 108 -8.61 -5.47 -2.30
N SER A 109 -9.69 -5.00 -1.66
CA SER A 109 -9.87 -5.13 -0.20
C SER A 109 -9.83 -6.60 0.29
N ALA A 110 -10.29 -7.54 -0.53
CA ALA A 110 -10.28 -8.97 -0.22
C ALA A 110 -8.86 -9.55 -0.23
N GLU A 111 -8.09 -9.27 -1.29
CA GLU A 111 -6.69 -9.68 -1.42
C GLU A 111 -5.85 -9.08 -0.28
N HIS A 112 -6.05 -7.80 0.01
CA HIS A 112 -5.34 -7.12 1.09
C HIS A 112 -5.62 -7.79 2.45
N LYS A 113 -6.88 -8.17 2.70
CA LYS A 113 -7.25 -8.90 3.92
C LYS A 113 -6.53 -10.25 4.00
N GLU A 114 -6.49 -11.00 2.91
CA GLU A 114 -5.81 -12.30 2.86
C GLU A 114 -4.31 -12.16 3.09
N LYS A 115 -3.64 -11.22 2.41
CA LYS A 115 -2.22 -10.90 2.64
C LYS A 115 -1.95 -10.48 4.07
N THR A 116 -2.84 -9.68 4.66
CA THR A 116 -2.72 -9.23 6.06
C THR A 116 -2.81 -10.41 7.01
N VAL A 117 -3.78 -11.31 6.83
CA VAL A 117 -3.91 -12.53 7.65
C VAL A 117 -2.66 -13.40 7.53
N LYS A 118 -2.17 -13.60 6.30
CA LYS A 118 -0.94 -14.37 6.04
C LYS A 118 0.28 -13.74 6.71
N LEU A 119 0.44 -12.41 6.64
CA LEU A 119 1.52 -11.69 7.31
C LEU A 119 1.43 -11.86 8.82
N LEU A 120 0.27 -11.60 9.42
CA LEU A 120 0.09 -11.67 10.88
C LEU A 120 0.41 -13.09 11.38
N ASN A 121 -0.07 -14.11 10.67
CA ASN A 121 0.26 -15.51 10.98
C ASN A 121 1.76 -15.76 10.88
N ALA A 122 2.44 -15.25 9.85
CA ALA A 122 3.89 -15.42 9.70
C ALA A 122 4.72 -14.66 10.77
N MET A 123 4.21 -13.52 11.27
CA MET A 123 4.85 -12.69 12.29
C MET A 123 4.66 -13.23 13.71
N PHE A 124 3.43 -13.62 14.07
CA PHE A 124 3.09 -14.01 15.44
C PHE A 124 3.35 -15.49 15.74
N ASN A 125 3.40 -16.35 14.72
CA ASN A 125 3.77 -17.73 14.96
C ASN A 125 5.27 -17.84 15.17
N GLU A 126 5.70 -18.16 16.39
CA GLU A 126 7.11 -18.27 16.76
C GLU A 126 7.75 -19.62 16.34
N ASP A 127 6.97 -20.57 15.84
CA ASP A 127 7.43 -21.93 15.55
C ASP A 127 8.48 -21.99 14.43
N ILE A 128 9.71 -22.40 14.77
CA ILE A 128 10.87 -22.47 13.86
C ILE A 128 10.64 -23.47 12.72
N SER A 129 9.78 -24.48 12.92
CA SER A 129 9.49 -25.55 11.96
C SER A 129 8.65 -25.10 10.76
N ARG A 130 8.03 -23.92 10.82
CA ARG A 130 7.19 -23.41 9.74
C ARG A 130 7.96 -23.22 8.44
N ASN A 131 7.31 -23.50 7.33
CA ASN A 131 7.92 -23.38 6.01
C ASN A 131 7.81 -21.96 5.43
N GLU A 132 7.32 -20.97 6.16
CA GLU A 132 7.11 -19.60 5.68
C GLU A 132 8.13 -18.61 6.25
N ALA A 133 8.45 -17.58 5.47
CA ALA A 133 9.33 -16.47 5.84
C ALA A 133 8.86 -15.17 5.16
N ILE A 134 9.14 -14.04 5.81
CA ILE A 134 8.77 -12.71 5.30
C ILE A 134 9.96 -12.11 4.56
N LEU A 135 9.77 -11.73 3.32
CA LEU A 135 10.69 -10.89 2.58
C LEU A 135 10.16 -9.46 2.63
N LEU A 136 10.87 -8.57 3.32
CA LEU A 136 10.60 -7.14 3.29
C LEU A 136 11.59 -6.50 2.30
N PHE A 137 11.06 -5.82 1.29
CA PHE A 137 11.85 -5.14 0.28
C PHE A 137 11.64 -3.63 0.38
N LYS A 138 12.74 -2.91 0.59
CA LYS A 138 12.77 -1.45 0.67
C LYS A 138 13.39 -0.87 -0.59
N ASN A 139 12.62 -0.03 -1.26
CA ASN A 139 13.05 0.70 -2.43
C ASN A 139 13.43 2.13 -2.01
N ASN A 140 14.73 2.39 -1.88
CA ASN A 140 15.23 3.74 -1.65
C ASN A 140 15.47 4.52 -2.95
N SER A 141 15.24 3.89 -4.10
CA SER A 141 15.45 4.54 -5.40
C SER A 141 14.33 5.53 -5.74
N ASP A 142 14.62 6.37 -6.72
CA ASP A 142 13.70 7.40 -7.24
C ASP A 142 12.67 6.81 -8.23
N CYS A 143 12.71 5.51 -8.49
CA CYS A 143 11.89 4.84 -9.50
C CYS A 143 10.99 3.77 -8.86
N ASN A 144 9.82 3.54 -9.44
CA ASN A 144 8.98 2.41 -9.06
C ASN A 144 9.64 1.10 -9.52
N ILE A 145 9.59 0.09 -8.67
CA ILE A 145 10.22 -1.21 -8.92
C ILE A 145 9.15 -2.28 -8.97
N VAL A 146 9.21 -3.15 -9.99
CA VAL A 146 8.55 -4.46 -9.97
C VAL A 146 9.62 -5.50 -9.64
N LEU A 147 9.52 -6.09 -8.45
CA LEU A 147 10.42 -7.13 -7.99
C LEU A 147 9.87 -8.50 -8.41
N ARG A 148 10.62 -9.21 -9.24
CA ARG A 148 10.36 -10.58 -9.67
C ARG A 148 11.14 -11.54 -8.77
N ILE A 149 10.43 -12.46 -8.16
CA ILE A 149 10.96 -13.41 -7.18
C ILE A 149 10.76 -14.80 -7.76
N GLU A 150 11.86 -15.40 -8.22
CA GLU A 150 11.84 -16.65 -8.95
C GLU A 150 12.44 -17.78 -8.09
N GLY A 151 11.69 -18.84 -7.88
CA GLY A 151 12.12 -20.04 -7.17
C GLY A 151 11.27 -21.24 -7.60
N LYS A 152 10.80 -22.04 -6.63
CA LYS A 152 9.77 -23.06 -6.91
C LYS A 152 8.44 -22.45 -7.34
N GLU A 153 8.11 -21.31 -6.73
CA GLU A 153 6.94 -20.49 -7.06
C GLU A 153 7.44 -19.12 -7.52
N PHE A 154 6.65 -18.47 -8.39
CA PHE A 154 6.96 -17.17 -8.97
C PHE A 154 6.07 -16.12 -8.35
N TYR A 155 6.66 -14.99 -7.94
CA TYR A 155 5.92 -13.88 -7.34
C TYR A 155 6.40 -12.55 -7.89
N ASN A 156 5.46 -11.62 -8.07
CA ASN A 156 5.75 -10.25 -8.46
C ASN A 156 5.28 -9.31 -7.36
N LEU A 157 6.15 -8.39 -6.95
CA LEU A 157 5.89 -7.44 -5.89
C LEU A 157 6.17 -6.03 -6.41
N ALA A 158 5.14 -5.19 -6.46
CA ALA A 158 5.28 -3.79 -6.81
C ALA A 158 5.71 -2.98 -5.58
N VAL A 159 6.81 -2.22 -5.71
CA VAL A 159 7.38 -1.38 -4.64
C VAL A 159 7.56 0.05 -5.17
N PRO A 160 6.76 1.01 -4.69
CA PRO A 160 6.89 2.40 -5.12
C PRO A 160 8.25 3.00 -4.78
N ALA A 161 8.61 4.10 -5.45
CA ALA A 161 9.79 4.89 -5.12
C ALA A 161 9.75 5.36 -3.65
N HIS A 162 10.89 5.28 -2.96
CA HIS A 162 11.05 5.61 -1.53
C HIS A 162 10.06 4.91 -0.58
N ALA A 163 9.53 3.76 -0.98
CA ALA A 163 8.58 2.98 -0.19
C ALA A 163 9.10 1.57 0.05
N GLU A 164 8.33 0.80 0.82
CA GLU A 164 8.61 -0.59 1.12
C GLU A 164 7.37 -1.44 0.86
N ASN A 165 7.59 -2.70 0.54
CA ASN A 165 6.53 -3.68 0.44
C ASN A 165 7.05 -5.04 0.90
N PHE A 166 6.16 -5.93 1.32
CA PHE A 166 6.50 -7.24 1.85
C PHE A 166 5.74 -8.35 1.14
N ILE A 167 6.30 -9.55 1.23
CA ILE A 167 5.63 -10.77 0.77
C ILE A 167 5.99 -11.95 1.67
N VAL A 168 5.00 -12.80 1.94
CA VAL A 168 5.20 -14.05 2.68
C VAL A 168 5.43 -15.18 1.68
N LEU A 169 6.63 -15.75 1.74
CA LEU A 169 7.14 -16.78 0.84
C LEU A 169 7.44 -18.06 1.61
N LYS A 170 7.60 -19.17 0.89
CA LYS A 170 8.15 -20.40 1.48
C LYS A 170 9.66 -20.26 1.68
N LYS A 171 10.24 -21.01 2.62
CA LYS A 171 11.68 -21.05 2.86
C LYS A 171 12.36 -21.80 1.71
N ASP A 172 13.13 -21.09 0.89
CA ASP A 172 13.86 -21.66 -0.25
C ASP A 172 14.95 -20.70 -0.76
N SER A 173 15.71 -21.15 -1.78
CA SER A 173 16.59 -20.31 -2.60
C SER A 173 15.77 -19.61 -3.68
N TYR A 174 15.81 -18.28 -3.71
CA TYR A 174 15.16 -17.45 -4.73
C TYR A 174 16.17 -16.59 -5.48
N THR A 175 15.86 -16.31 -6.74
CA THR A 175 16.51 -15.27 -7.54
C THR A 175 15.60 -14.04 -7.54
N LEU A 176 16.09 -12.96 -6.96
CA LEU A 176 15.43 -11.66 -6.96
C LEU A 176 15.92 -10.89 -8.17
N SER A 177 15.01 -10.47 -9.05
CA SER A 177 15.35 -9.61 -10.19
C SER A 177 14.40 -8.43 -10.30
N SER A 178 14.92 -7.28 -10.70
CA SER A 178 14.10 -6.09 -10.94
C SER A 178 14.80 -5.09 -11.84
N ASN A 179 14.03 -4.16 -12.38
CA ASN A 179 14.56 -2.97 -13.05
C ASN A 179 14.55 -1.79 -12.06
N THR A 180 15.73 -1.25 -11.74
CA THR A 180 15.92 -0.11 -10.84
C THR A 180 16.45 1.07 -11.65
N CYS A 181 15.57 2.01 -12.01
CA CYS A 181 15.90 3.17 -12.85
C CYS A 181 16.69 2.78 -14.12
N ASP A 182 16.12 1.88 -14.92
CA ASP A 182 16.68 1.36 -16.20
C ASP A 182 17.92 0.47 -16.06
N LEU A 183 18.32 0.11 -14.83
CA LEU A 183 19.40 -0.83 -14.56
C LEU A 183 18.87 -2.12 -13.93
N LYS A 184 19.31 -3.25 -14.47
CA LYS A 184 18.90 -4.57 -13.98
C LYS A 184 19.59 -4.88 -12.66
N TYR A 185 18.79 -5.05 -11.62
CA TYR A 185 19.19 -5.66 -10.37
C TYR A 185 18.92 -7.17 -10.43
N SER A 186 19.90 -7.98 -10.02
CA SER A 186 19.72 -9.42 -9.86
C SER A 186 20.56 -9.93 -8.68
N SER A 187 19.93 -10.68 -7.78
CA SER A 187 20.60 -11.31 -6.65
C SER A 187 19.93 -12.63 -6.31
N ARG A 188 20.75 -13.68 -6.15
CA ARG A 188 20.31 -14.92 -5.50
C ARG A 188 20.30 -14.74 -3.97
N LYS A 189 19.25 -15.22 -3.29
CA LYS A 189 19.09 -15.15 -1.83
C LYS A 189 18.49 -16.45 -1.30
N ASP A 190 19.13 -17.01 -0.27
CA ASP A 190 18.63 -18.18 0.45
C ASP A 190 17.76 -17.74 1.64
N ILE A 191 16.45 -17.85 1.50
CA ILE A 191 15.47 -17.38 2.49
C ILE A 191 15.18 -18.52 3.47
N LYS A 192 16.03 -18.67 4.50
CA LYS A 192 15.80 -19.62 5.61
C LYS A 192 15.02 -18.99 6.77
N LYS A 193 15.07 -17.67 6.86
CA LYS A 193 14.42 -16.82 7.87
C LYS A 193 13.90 -15.57 7.16
N SER A 194 13.06 -14.79 7.84
CA SER A 194 12.63 -13.49 7.31
C SER A 194 13.85 -12.60 7.06
N ILE A 195 13.89 -11.95 5.90
CA ILE A 195 15.01 -11.10 5.48
C ILE A 195 14.52 -9.72 5.03
N PHE A 196 15.43 -8.76 5.14
CA PHE A 196 15.25 -7.40 4.68
C PHE A 196 16.21 -7.12 3.53
N VAL A 197 15.68 -6.69 2.39
CA VAL A 197 16.47 -6.34 1.20
C VAL A 197 16.23 -4.87 0.89
N THR A 198 17.31 -4.12 0.69
CA THR A 198 17.24 -2.72 0.31
C THR A 198 17.94 -2.53 -1.02
N VAL A 199 17.30 -1.75 -1.90
CA VAL A 199 17.89 -1.31 -3.16
C VAL A 199 17.91 0.21 -3.17
N ASP A 200 19.09 0.76 -3.47
CA ASP A 200 19.32 2.20 -3.60
C ASP A 200 19.40 2.60 -5.07
N ASN A 201 19.40 3.90 -5.33
CA ASN A 201 19.67 4.42 -6.67
C ASN A 201 21.00 3.88 -7.21
N PRO A 202 21.02 3.43 -8.47
CA PRO A 202 22.25 2.97 -9.09
C PRO A 202 23.24 4.13 -9.14
N LYS A 203 24.45 3.90 -8.62
CA LYS A 203 25.52 4.89 -8.71
C LYS A 203 26.11 4.81 -10.12
N PRO A 204 26.28 5.94 -10.82
CA PRO A 204 27.08 5.94 -12.04
C PRO A 204 28.48 5.47 -11.66
N SER A 205 28.91 4.36 -12.25
CA SER A 205 30.27 3.86 -12.05
C SER A 205 31.23 4.86 -12.70
N ASN A 206 32.01 5.59 -11.92
CA ASN A 206 33.23 6.23 -12.41
C ASN A 206 34.23 5.11 -12.74
N VAL A 207 34.08 4.47 -13.90
CA VAL A 207 35.15 3.68 -14.53
C VAL A 207 35.95 4.65 -15.38
N GLU A 208 36.76 5.45 -14.70
CA GLU A 208 37.86 6.17 -15.34
C GLU A 208 39.04 5.22 -15.52
N LEU A 209 39.60 5.26 -16.73
CA LEU A 209 40.70 4.46 -17.21
C LEU A 209 41.84 4.34 -16.19
N LYS A 210 42.11 3.12 -15.71
CA LYS A 210 43.45 2.72 -15.26
C LYS A 210 43.76 1.30 -15.72
N SER A 211 44.23 1.19 -16.97
CA SER A 211 44.96 0.02 -17.43
C SER A 211 45.93 0.36 -18.55
N ILE A 212 47.03 1.06 -18.23
CA ILE A 212 48.31 0.84 -18.91
C ILE A 212 49.44 0.95 -17.87
N GLN A 213 49.74 -0.17 -17.21
CA GLN A 213 51.12 -0.48 -16.87
C GLN A 213 51.47 -1.77 -17.61
N LYS A 214 52.35 -1.57 -18.59
CA LYS A 214 53.00 -2.57 -19.41
C LYS A 214 54.15 -3.13 -18.56
N GLU A 215 54.15 -4.41 -18.27
CA GLU A 215 55.34 -5.12 -17.81
C GLU A 215 55.61 -6.29 -18.77
N PRO A 216 56.86 -6.50 -19.21
CA PRO A 216 57.18 -7.35 -20.36
C PRO A 216 57.37 -8.82 -19.96
N ILE A 217 57.18 -9.70 -20.93
CA ILE A 217 57.39 -11.15 -20.83
C ILE A 217 58.87 -11.49 -21.10
N THR A 218 59.28 -12.67 -20.59
CA THR A 218 60.45 -13.54 -20.89
C THR A 218 61.70 -13.23 -20.06
N GLU A 219 62.42 -14.19 -19.43
CA GLU A 219 62.61 -15.63 -19.64
C GLU A 219 63.45 -16.16 -18.44
N GLN A 220 63.20 -17.37 -17.91
CA GLN A 220 64.27 -18.31 -17.49
C GLN A 220 63.73 -19.64 -16.89
N SER A 221 63.76 -20.66 -17.75
CA SER A 221 64.34 -22.01 -17.55
C SER A 221 64.18 -22.72 -16.20
N GLN A 222 63.26 -23.69 -16.17
CA GLN A 222 63.28 -24.82 -15.23
C GLN A 222 64.20 -25.92 -15.79
N LYS A 223 65.30 -26.24 -15.10
CA LYS A 223 65.94 -27.56 -15.20
C LYS A 223 66.70 -27.97 -13.93
N LYS A 224 66.24 -29.08 -13.37
CA LYS A 224 66.90 -30.06 -12.49
C LYS A 224 67.29 -29.63 -11.06
N GLN A 225 66.62 -30.25 -10.09
CA GLN A 225 67.34 -30.90 -8.99
C GLN A 225 66.68 -32.24 -8.63
N LYS A 226 67.42 -33.32 -8.92
CA LYS A 226 67.18 -34.70 -8.50
C LYS A 226 67.40 -34.82 -6.99
N SER A 227 66.55 -35.60 -6.34
CA SER A 227 66.78 -36.08 -4.98
C SER A 227 68.01 -36.98 -4.89
N LYS A 228 68.63 -36.93 -3.71
CA LYS A 228 69.82 -37.67 -3.26
C LYS A 228 69.70 -39.19 -3.47
N ASN A 229 70.82 -39.82 -3.82
CA ASN A 229 71.18 -41.12 -3.26
C ASN A 229 72.71 -41.33 -3.17
N LYS A 230 73.15 -41.54 -1.93
CA LYS A 230 74.15 -42.51 -1.43
C LYS A 230 75.67 -42.40 -1.73
N ILE A 231 76.40 -42.46 -0.61
CA ILE A 231 77.64 -43.20 -0.29
C ILE A 231 78.97 -42.51 -0.60
N GLY A 232 79.81 -42.40 0.45
CA GLY A 232 81.24 -42.11 0.39
C GLY A 232 81.61 -41.07 1.42
#